data_AF-A0A8T4E2E1-F1
#
_entry.id   AF-A0A8T4E2E1-F1
#
_cell.length_a   1.000
_cell.length_b   1.000
_cell.length_c   1.000
_cell.angle_alpha   90.00
_cell.angle_beta   90.00
_cell.angle_gamma   90.00
#
_symmetry.space_group_name_H-M   'P 1'
#
loop_
_entity.id
_entity.type
_entity.pdbx_description
1 polymer ?
#
loop_
_entity_poly.entity_id
_entity_poly.type
_entity_poly.pdbx_seq_one_letter_code
_entity_poly.pdbx_strand_id
1 'polypeptide(L)'
;MENKSPRPKKVFGKTEREWNEWGDEFGNVMERRAKELGEEAEDIGARAKKRIRNCGISGTCYWFGDLSIIGPFLASIIGIVLLAFGIFIMRIMNTLLQSSFVMSMADFLAANLNWFFAFSLFFGYTDYLSRRYEKSWWMVSPIAAGISTIIVAWIFAKVVEVINAVPKTEALSAISEILLSNLWGILALVIIIGYIRNFFRRFLPARKNQRRAELKQ
;
A
#
# COMPACT_ATOMS: atom_id res chain seq x y z
N MET A 1 -76.99 -16.45 19.68
CA MET A 1 -75.60 -16.61 20.15
C MET A 1 -74.75 -15.60 19.40
N GLU A 2 -74.38 -14.52 20.06
CA GLU A 2 -73.70 -13.38 19.45
C GLU A 2 -72.19 -13.67 19.39
N ASN A 3 -71.69 -13.93 18.18
CA ASN A 3 -70.31 -14.29 17.91
C ASN A 3 -69.42 -13.04 18.08
N LYS A 4 -68.87 -12.84 19.27
CA LYS A 4 -67.90 -11.77 19.55
C LYS A 4 -66.58 -12.12 18.88
N SER A 5 -66.28 -11.46 17.76
CA SER A 5 -64.99 -11.57 17.09
C SER A 5 -63.85 -11.21 18.05
N PRO A 6 -62.74 -11.96 18.03
CA PRO A 6 -61.61 -11.70 18.92
C PRO A 6 -60.99 -10.33 18.59
N ARG A 7 -60.82 -9.50 19.62
CA ARG A 7 -60.15 -8.19 19.47
C ARG A 7 -58.70 -8.41 19.05
N PRO A 8 -58.18 -7.64 18.07
CA PRO A 8 -56.83 -7.82 17.58
C PRO A 8 -55.82 -7.59 18.70
N LYS A 9 -54.85 -8.51 18.83
CA LYS A 9 -53.77 -8.39 19.80
C LYS A 9 -52.91 -7.17 19.44
N LYS A 10 -52.75 -6.26 20.39
CA LYS A 10 -51.83 -5.13 20.28
C LYS A 10 -50.48 -5.55 20.86
N VAL A 11 -49.41 -5.37 20.11
CA VAL A 11 -48.03 -5.64 20.56
C VAL A 11 -47.32 -4.28 20.58
N PHE A 12 -46.84 -3.87 21.76
CA PHE A 12 -46.31 -2.51 22.00
C PHE A 12 -47.28 -1.37 21.68
N GLY A 13 -48.56 -1.52 22.08
CA GLY A 13 -49.56 -0.46 21.92
C GLY A 13 -50.08 -0.24 20.50
N LYS A 14 -49.42 -0.83 19.48
CA LYS A 14 -49.83 -0.82 18.08
C LYS A 14 -50.43 -2.17 17.65
N THR A 15 -51.33 -2.10 16.69
CA THR A 15 -51.86 -3.29 15.99
C THR A 15 -50.85 -3.79 14.96
N GLU A 16 -50.94 -5.07 14.60
CA GLU A 16 -50.08 -5.70 13.59
C GLU A 16 -50.12 -4.95 12.24
N ARG A 17 -51.27 -4.36 11.91
CA ARG A 17 -51.46 -3.55 10.71
C ARG A 17 -50.67 -2.23 10.75
N GLU A 18 -50.67 -1.54 11.89
CA GLU A 18 -49.86 -0.32 12.10
C GLU A 18 -48.35 -0.60 12.13
N TRP A 19 -47.96 -1.82 12.51
CA TRP A 19 -46.56 -2.27 12.44
C TRP A 19 -46.11 -2.54 11.01
N ASN A 20 -46.96 -3.18 10.21
CA ASN A 20 -46.67 -3.41 8.79
C ASN A 20 -46.61 -2.09 8.01
N GLU A 21 -47.54 -1.18 8.26
CA GLU A 21 -47.53 0.17 7.64
C GLU A 21 -46.26 0.95 8.00
N TRP A 22 -45.82 0.88 9.27
CA TRP A 22 -44.56 1.50 9.69
C TRP A 22 -43.33 0.85 9.04
N GLY A 23 -43.32 -0.48 8.91
CA GLY A 23 -42.25 -1.22 8.24
C GLY A 23 -42.12 -0.86 6.75
N ASP A 24 -43.26 -0.74 6.06
CA ASP A 24 -43.33 -0.33 4.66
C ASP A 24 -42.87 1.13 4.48
N GLU A 25 -43.29 2.04 5.38
CA GLU A 25 -42.87 3.44 5.34
C GLU A 25 -41.36 3.59 5.61
N PHE A 26 -40.85 2.87 6.62
CA PHE A 26 -39.42 2.85 6.94
C PHE A 26 -38.59 2.26 5.79
N GLY A 27 -39.05 1.16 5.18
CA GLY A 27 -38.43 0.54 4.02
C GLY A 27 -38.32 1.51 2.85
N ASN A 28 -39.42 2.19 2.51
CA ASN A 28 -39.47 3.19 1.44
C ASN A 28 -38.59 4.43 1.70
N VAL A 29 -38.41 4.82 2.97
CA VAL A 29 -37.50 5.91 3.36
C VAL A 29 -36.04 5.47 3.27
N MET A 30 -35.72 4.28 3.73
CA MET A 30 -34.37 3.71 3.66
C MET A 30 -33.95 3.44 2.22
N GLU A 31 -34.84 2.96 1.37
CA GLU A 31 -34.56 2.72 -0.04
C GLU A 31 -34.25 4.04 -0.78
N ARG A 32 -35.01 5.11 -0.52
CA ARG A 32 -34.72 6.44 -1.05
C ARG A 32 -33.36 6.96 -0.59
N ARG A 33 -33.06 6.87 0.72
CA ARG A 33 -31.77 7.31 1.26
C ARG A 33 -30.60 6.48 0.77
N ALA A 34 -30.78 5.17 0.61
CA ALA A 34 -29.74 4.29 0.07
C ALA A 34 -29.45 4.61 -1.41
N LYS A 35 -30.48 4.99 -2.17
CA LYS A 35 -30.33 5.41 -3.57
C LYS A 35 -29.61 6.75 -3.68
N GLU A 36 -29.97 7.73 -2.85
CA GLU A 36 -29.27 9.02 -2.75
C GLU A 36 -27.80 8.86 -2.32
N LEU A 37 -27.53 8.04 -1.31
CA LEU A 37 -26.16 7.69 -0.89
C LEU A 37 -25.37 6.95 -1.99
N GLY A 38 -26.04 6.07 -2.72
CA GLY A 38 -25.45 5.34 -3.84
C GLY A 38 -25.04 6.27 -4.98
N GLU A 39 -25.92 7.20 -5.36
CA GLU A 39 -25.64 8.22 -6.38
C GLU A 39 -24.55 9.21 -5.92
N GLU A 40 -24.55 9.65 -4.66
CA GLU A 40 -23.48 10.49 -4.11
C GLU A 40 -22.13 9.75 -4.05
N ALA A 41 -22.12 8.50 -3.62
CA ALA A 41 -20.91 7.67 -3.56
C ALA A 41 -20.36 7.38 -4.97
N GLU A 42 -21.24 7.16 -5.95
CA GLU A 42 -20.86 6.97 -7.34
C GLU A 42 -20.26 8.25 -7.94
N ASP A 43 -20.81 9.43 -7.62
CA ASP A 43 -20.28 10.71 -8.10
C ASP A 43 -18.96 11.10 -7.39
N ILE A 44 -18.82 10.79 -6.10
CA ILE A 44 -17.53 10.89 -5.38
C ILE A 44 -16.50 9.92 -5.98
N GLY A 45 -16.91 8.69 -6.27
CA GLY A 45 -16.09 7.66 -6.90
C GLY A 45 -15.66 8.04 -8.32
N ALA A 46 -16.56 8.63 -9.11
CA ALA A 46 -16.27 9.12 -10.46
C ALA A 46 -15.31 10.32 -10.43
N ARG A 47 -15.50 11.27 -9.49
CA ARG A 47 -14.58 12.38 -9.26
C ARG A 47 -13.20 11.91 -8.81
N ALA A 48 -13.14 10.92 -7.91
CA ALA A 48 -11.90 10.28 -7.49
C ALA A 48 -11.23 9.54 -8.65
N LYS A 49 -11.97 8.77 -9.44
CA LYS A 49 -11.47 8.01 -10.61
C LYS A 49 -10.98 8.93 -11.72
N LYS A 50 -11.61 10.07 -11.96
CA LYS A 50 -11.17 11.09 -12.92
C LYS A 50 -9.89 11.80 -12.46
N ARG A 51 -9.74 12.06 -11.16
CA ARG A 51 -8.49 12.57 -10.56
C ARG A 51 -7.36 11.54 -10.56
N ILE A 52 -7.67 10.26 -10.32
CA ILE A 52 -6.72 9.14 -10.42
C ILE A 52 -6.28 8.93 -11.87
N ARG A 53 -7.18 9.02 -12.85
CA ARG A 53 -6.83 8.84 -14.28
C ARG A 53 -5.92 9.95 -14.81
N ASN A 54 -6.07 11.19 -14.35
CA ASN A 54 -5.19 12.31 -14.73
C ASN A 54 -3.84 12.30 -14.00
N CYS A 55 -3.68 11.43 -13.00
CA CYS A 55 -2.44 11.19 -12.30
C CYS A 55 -1.97 9.80 -12.66
N GLY A 56 -1.19 9.71 -13.73
CA GLY A 56 -0.65 8.45 -14.25
C GLY A 56 -0.12 7.54 -13.14
N ILE A 57 -0.16 6.24 -13.43
CA ILE A 57 0.10 5.01 -12.65
C ILE A 57 1.05 5.09 -11.43
N SER A 58 1.88 6.11 -11.27
CA SER A 58 2.57 6.48 -10.01
C SER A 58 1.64 7.24 -9.04
N GLY A 59 0.75 6.54 -8.33
CA GLY A 59 -0.30 7.07 -7.44
C GLY A 59 0.12 7.98 -6.28
N THR A 60 0.57 9.20 -6.58
CA THR A 60 1.18 10.14 -5.60
C THR A 60 0.88 11.60 -5.93
N CYS A 61 -0.16 11.84 -6.73
CA CYS A 61 -0.66 13.18 -6.93
C CYS A 61 -1.43 13.64 -5.68
N TYR A 62 -0.95 14.71 -5.07
CA TYR A 62 -1.75 15.66 -4.29
C TYR A 62 -2.18 15.36 -2.85
N TRP A 63 -1.87 14.22 -2.22
CA TRP A 63 -2.03 14.14 -0.75
C TRP A 63 -0.97 14.95 0.02
N PHE A 64 0.14 15.34 -0.63
CA PHE A 64 1.29 16.01 0.01
C PHE A 64 1.65 17.39 -0.57
N GLY A 65 0.77 18.00 -1.37
CA GLY A 65 1.02 19.32 -1.96
C GLY A 65 1.27 20.41 -0.90
N ASP A 66 0.48 20.40 0.17
CA ASP A 66 0.53 21.43 1.21
C ASP A 66 1.39 21.04 2.42
N LEU A 67 1.64 19.74 2.64
CA LEU A 67 2.45 19.23 3.77
C LEU A 67 3.94 19.10 3.45
N SER A 68 4.38 19.58 2.27
CA SER A 68 5.73 19.60 1.71
C SER A 68 6.73 18.60 2.34
N ILE A 69 7.38 18.95 3.47
CA ILE A 69 8.43 18.12 4.10
C ILE A 69 7.92 17.13 5.18
N ILE A 70 6.75 17.41 5.76
CA ILE A 70 6.11 16.60 6.82
C ILE A 70 5.35 15.42 6.19
N GLY A 71 4.99 15.54 4.91
CA GLY A 71 4.22 14.54 4.20
C GLY A 71 4.74 13.10 4.33
N PRO A 72 6.00 12.81 3.93
CA PRO A 72 6.59 11.48 4.06
C PRO A 72 6.51 10.92 5.48
N PHE A 73 6.73 11.77 6.48
CA PHE A 73 6.68 11.38 7.89
C PHE A 73 5.27 10.93 8.33
N LEU A 74 4.24 11.71 7.99
CA LEU A 74 2.85 11.34 8.27
C LEU A 74 2.44 10.06 7.51
N ALA A 75 2.88 9.92 6.26
CA ALA A 75 2.65 8.72 5.47
C ALA A 75 3.22 7.47 6.16
N SER A 76 4.43 7.57 6.70
CA SER A 76 5.08 6.48 7.42
C SER A 76 4.40 6.16 8.74
N ILE A 77 3.91 7.15 9.48
CA ILE A 77 3.10 6.91 10.69
C ILE A 77 1.84 6.12 10.33
N ILE A 78 1.08 6.58 9.34
CA ILE A 78 -0.14 5.91 8.89
C ILE A 78 0.18 4.48 8.41
N GLY A 79 1.25 4.32 7.62
CA GLY A 79 1.70 3.02 7.14
C GLY A 79 2.03 2.04 8.27
N ILE A 80 2.67 2.51 9.34
CA ILE A 80 2.99 1.67 10.51
C ILE A 80 1.76 1.36 11.35
N VAL A 81 0.84 2.29 11.52
CA VAL A 81 -0.44 2.02 12.18
C VAL A 81 -1.22 0.94 11.42
N LEU A 82 -1.28 1.05 10.09
CA LEU A 82 -1.90 0.03 9.24
C LEU A 82 -1.17 -1.33 9.33
N LEU A 83 0.16 -1.32 9.35
CA LEU A 83 0.95 -2.55 9.51
C LEU A 83 0.71 -3.20 10.87
N ALA A 84 0.69 -2.42 11.95
CA ALA A 84 0.39 -2.89 13.30
C ALA A 84 -1.03 -3.47 13.39
N PHE A 85 -2.01 -2.81 12.76
CA PHE A 85 -3.37 -3.33 12.65
C PHE A 85 -3.42 -4.64 11.85
N GLY A 86 -2.65 -4.76 10.76
CA GLY A 86 -2.48 -6.00 10.02
C GLY A 86 -1.89 -7.14 10.85
N ILE A 87 -0.85 -6.86 11.66
CA ILE A 87 -0.27 -7.82 12.60
C ILE A 87 -1.32 -8.27 13.63
N PHE A 88 -2.12 -7.34 14.15
CA PHE A 88 -3.20 -7.65 15.08
C PHE A 88 -4.22 -8.60 14.46
N ILE A 89 -4.67 -8.33 13.22
CA ILE A 89 -5.57 -9.23 12.48
C ILE A 89 -4.92 -10.60 12.28
N MET A 90 -3.65 -10.66 11.87
CA MET A 90 -2.94 -11.94 11.68
C MET A 90 -2.90 -12.77 12.96
N ARG A 91 -2.69 -12.14 14.13
CA ARG A 91 -2.72 -12.84 15.42
C ARG A 91 -4.11 -13.40 15.75
N ILE A 92 -5.18 -12.65 15.49
CA ILE A 92 -6.55 -13.14 15.65
C ILE A 92 -6.84 -14.29 14.69
N MET A 93 -6.48 -14.17 13.42
CA MET A 93 -6.68 -15.25 12.46
C MET A 93 -5.90 -16.50 12.87
N ASN A 94 -4.73 -16.33 13.47
CA ASN A 94 -3.94 -17.45 13.93
C ASN A 94 -4.57 -18.22 15.11
N THR A 95 -5.44 -17.59 15.92
CA THR A 95 -6.17 -18.34 16.96
C THR A 95 -7.15 -19.35 16.35
N LEU A 96 -7.64 -19.07 15.14
CA LEU A 96 -8.52 -19.96 14.39
C LEU A 96 -7.73 -20.98 13.56
N LEU A 97 -6.66 -20.54 12.90
CA LEU A 97 -5.87 -21.36 11.96
C LEU A 97 -4.82 -22.24 12.65
N GLN A 98 -4.37 -21.87 13.85
CA GLN A 98 -3.31 -22.53 14.61
C GLN A 98 -2.04 -22.81 13.77
N SER A 99 -1.69 -21.87 12.89
CA SER A 99 -0.60 -22.04 11.93
C SER A 99 0.71 -21.47 12.48
N SER A 100 1.73 -22.34 12.62
CA SER A 100 3.08 -21.91 13.01
C SER A 100 3.68 -20.89 12.04
N PHE A 101 3.34 -20.98 10.76
CA PHE A 101 3.76 -20.01 9.74
C PHE A 101 3.16 -18.63 9.97
N VAL A 102 1.84 -18.54 10.19
CA VAL A 102 1.16 -17.24 10.43
C VAL A 102 1.69 -16.59 11.70
N MET A 103 1.89 -17.37 12.77
CA MET A 103 2.53 -16.89 14.00
C MET A 103 3.94 -16.32 13.73
N SER A 104 4.79 -17.08 13.03
CA SER A 104 6.16 -16.67 12.72
C SER A 104 6.23 -15.40 11.88
N MET A 105 5.30 -15.24 10.93
CA MET A 105 5.20 -14.03 10.12
C MET A 105 4.75 -12.82 10.96
N ALA A 106 3.76 -12.99 11.83
CA ALA A 106 3.30 -11.93 12.73
C ALA A 106 4.40 -11.49 13.71
N ASP A 107 5.18 -12.44 14.23
CA ASP A 107 6.30 -12.16 15.12
C ASP A 107 7.45 -11.46 14.38
N PHE A 108 7.78 -11.89 13.16
CA PHE A 108 8.77 -11.21 12.31
C PHE A 108 8.39 -9.75 12.05
N LEU A 109 7.15 -9.49 11.64
CA LEU A 109 6.66 -8.15 11.35
C LEU A 109 6.65 -7.27 12.61
N ALA A 110 6.23 -7.84 13.75
CA ALA A 110 6.22 -7.13 15.03
C ALA A 110 7.63 -6.78 15.52
N ALA A 111 8.56 -7.74 15.46
CA ALA A 111 9.95 -7.54 15.87
C ALA A 111 10.68 -6.51 15.02
N ASN A 112 10.29 -6.36 13.75
CA ASN A 112 10.93 -5.46 12.80
C ASN A 112 10.10 -4.20 12.50
N LEU A 113 9.09 -3.89 13.31
CA LEU A 113 8.19 -2.75 13.07
C LEU A 113 8.96 -1.43 12.93
N ASN A 114 9.97 -1.22 13.78
CA ASN A 114 10.83 -0.02 13.73
C ASN A 114 11.63 0.06 12.42
N TRP A 115 12.08 -1.07 11.89
CA TRP A 115 12.78 -1.12 10.60
C TRP A 115 11.84 -0.79 9.45
N PHE A 116 10.62 -1.34 9.45
CA PHE A 116 9.61 -0.98 8.46
C PHE A 116 9.25 0.50 8.49
N PHE A 117 9.21 1.12 9.69
CA PHE A 117 9.03 2.56 9.82
C PHE A 117 10.19 3.33 9.17
N ALA A 118 11.43 2.96 9.49
CA ALA A 118 12.62 3.57 8.92
C ALA A 118 12.67 3.42 7.40
N PHE A 119 12.31 2.25 6.87
CA PHE A 119 12.25 2.01 5.43
C PHE A 119 11.15 2.85 4.77
N SER A 120 9.96 2.88 5.37
CA SER A 120 8.86 3.72 4.87
C SER A 120 9.28 5.19 4.81
N LEU A 121 9.93 5.70 5.85
CA LEU A 121 10.46 7.07 5.88
C LEU A 121 11.51 7.27 4.79
N PHE A 122 12.46 6.36 4.68
CA PHE A 122 13.52 6.42 3.69
C PHE A 122 12.94 6.47 2.27
N PHE A 123 12.01 5.59 1.93
CA PHE A 123 11.36 5.56 0.63
C PHE A 123 10.52 6.82 0.39
N GLY A 124 9.76 7.27 1.38
CA GLY A 124 8.95 8.48 1.29
C GLY A 124 9.80 9.73 1.03
N TYR A 125 10.90 9.89 1.78
CA TYR A 125 11.82 11.02 1.58
C TYR A 125 12.61 10.91 0.29
N THR A 126 13.00 9.69 -0.11
CA THR A 126 13.67 9.44 -1.40
C THR A 126 12.77 9.86 -2.56
N ASP A 127 11.50 9.46 -2.54
CA ASP A 127 10.52 9.87 -3.55
C ASP A 127 10.30 11.40 -3.52
N TYR A 128 10.11 11.99 -2.34
CA TYR A 128 9.95 13.44 -2.17
C TYR A 128 11.14 14.23 -2.74
N LEU A 129 12.37 13.87 -2.35
CA LEU A 129 13.58 14.54 -2.81
C LEU A 129 13.82 14.35 -4.31
N SER A 130 13.48 13.19 -4.85
CA SER A 130 13.61 12.92 -6.29
C SER A 130 12.78 13.87 -7.15
N ARG A 131 11.60 14.26 -6.64
CA ARG A 131 10.68 15.19 -7.31
C ARG A 131 11.05 16.64 -7.07
N ARG A 132 11.44 16.98 -5.83
CA ARG A 132 11.76 18.36 -5.45
C ARG A 132 13.07 18.86 -6.04
N TYR A 133 14.07 17.98 -6.14
CA TYR A 133 15.44 18.31 -6.54
C TYR A 133 15.90 17.52 -7.76
N GLU A 134 15.06 17.39 -8.79
CA GLU A 134 15.33 16.58 -9.99
C GLU A 134 16.74 16.83 -10.60
N LYS A 135 17.17 18.09 -10.67
CA LYS A 135 18.47 18.48 -11.24
C LYS A 135 19.69 18.08 -10.42
N SER A 136 19.55 17.87 -9.11
CA SER A 136 20.64 17.46 -8.21
C SER A 136 20.53 15.99 -7.80
N TRP A 137 19.32 15.42 -7.90
CA TRP A 137 19.01 14.05 -7.52
C TRP A 137 19.83 13.01 -8.29
N TRP A 138 20.29 13.31 -9.50
CA TRP A 138 21.10 12.37 -10.28
C TRP A 138 22.41 11.96 -9.59
N MET A 139 22.98 12.78 -8.70
CA MET A 139 24.18 12.41 -7.94
C MET A 139 23.89 11.41 -6.82
N VAL A 140 22.72 11.55 -6.19
CA VAL A 140 22.32 10.77 -5.01
C VAL A 140 21.49 9.54 -5.40
N SER A 141 20.85 9.55 -6.58
CA SER A 141 19.96 8.48 -7.02
C SER A 141 20.60 7.09 -7.09
N PRO A 142 21.89 6.90 -7.47
CA PRO A 142 22.52 5.59 -7.43
C PRO A 142 22.65 5.04 -6.01
N ILE A 143 22.98 5.91 -5.05
CA ILE A 143 23.09 5.55 -3.63
C ILE A 143 21.72 5.18 -3.08
N ALA A 144 20.72 6.03 -3.33
CA ALA A 144 19.35 5.77 -2.87
C ALA A 144 18.78 4.48 -3.47
N ALA A 145 19.05 4.22 -4.75
CA ALA A 145 18.70 2.96 -5.40
C ALA A 145 19.43 1.76 -4.77
N GLY A 146 20.73 1.88 -4.49
CA GLY A 146 21.51 0.83 -3.82
C GLY A 146 20.94 0.48 -2.43
N ILE A 147 20.68 1.49 -1.60
CA ILE A 147 20.06 1.29 -0.28
C ILE A 147 18.68 0.64 -0.42
N SER A 148 17.87 1.12 -1.36
CA SER A 148 16.55 0.53 -1.67
C SER A 148 16.66 -0.95 -2.03
N THR A 149 17.64 -1.32 -2.86
CA THR A 149 17.87 -2.71 -3.25
C THR A 149 18.32 -3.58 -2.09
N ILE A 150 19.21 -3.10 -1.21
CA ILE A 150 19.57 -3.85 0.02
C ILE A 150 18.33 -4.08 0.86
N ILE A 151 17.51 -3.04 1.10
CA ILE A 151 16.33 -3.16 1.96
C ILE A 151 15.40 -4.26 1.42
N VAL A 152 15.12 -4.24 0.11
CA VAL A 152 14.28 -5.26 -0.53
C VAL A 152 14.92 -6.65 -0.45
N ALA A 153 16.22 -6.76 -0.70
CA ALA A 153 16.94 -8.03 -0.58
C ALA A 153 16.88 -8.55 0.87
N TRP A 154 17.13 -7.72 1.86
CA TRP A 154 17.05 -8.09 3.28
C TRP A 154 15.65 -8.55 3.67
N ILE A 155 14.59 -7.83 3.27
CA ILE A 155 13.20 -8.25 3.49
C ILE A 155 12.97 -9.62 2.85
N PHE A 156 13.42 -9.81 1.61
CA PHE A 156 13.26 -11.07 0.89
C PHE A 156 13.96 -12.22 1.62
N ALA A 157 15.22 -12.06 2.04
CA ALA A 157 15.92 -13.07 2.83
C ALA A 157 15.18 -13.43 4.11
N LYS A 158 14.67 -12.43 4.84
CA LYS A 158 13.92 -12.67 6.08
C LYS A 158 12.59 -13.38 5.84
N VAL A 159 11.89 -13.06 4.76
CA VAL A 159 10.67 -13.79 4.36
C VAL A 159 11.01 -15.23 4.01
N VAL A 160 12.12 -15.47 3.29
CA VAL A 160 12.60 -16.83 2.99
C VAL A 160 12.93 -17.60 4.27
N GLU A 161 13.61 -16.99 5.25
CA GLU A 161 13.86 -17.61 6.56
C GLU A 161 12.55 -17.99 7.28
N VAL A 162 11.57 -17.09 7.30
CA VAL A 162 10.25 -17.34 7.93
C VAL A 162 9.50 -18.45 7.21
N ILE A 163 9.52 -18.47 5.88
CA ILE A 163 8.92 -19.56 5.09
C ILE A 163 9.61 -20.88 5.39
N ASN A 164 10.94 -20.88 5.55
CA ASN A 164 11.70 -22.09 5.85
C ASN A 164 11.50 -22.64 7.28
N ALA A 165 10.81 -21.91 8.16
CA ALA A 165 10.54 -22.36 9.53
C ALA A 165 9.75 -23.69 9.59
N VAL A 166 8.92 -23.96 8.58
CA VAL A 166 8.11 -25.18 8.48
C VAL A 166 8.82 -26.30 7.72
N PRO A 167 9.24 -26.12 6.44
CA PRO A 167 9.81 -27.20 5.65
C PRO A 167 11.27 -27.50 6.01
N LYS A 168 11.97 -26.58 6.71
CA LYS A 168 13.36 -26.73 7.21
C LYS A 168 14.32 -27.31 6.18
N THR A 169 14.22 -26.84 4.94
CA THR A 169 15.08 -27.30 3.86
C THR A 169 16.41 -26.56 3.88
N GLU A 170 17.49 -27.27 3.59
CA GLU A 170 18.83 -26.69 3.46
C GLU A 170 18.90 -25.67 2.32
N ALA A 171 18.19 -25.94 1.21
CA ALA A 171 18.17 -25.06 0.04
C ALA A 171 17.63 -23.65 0.36
N LEU A 172 16.50 -23.54 1.08
CA LEU A 172 15.98 -22.22 1.47
C LEU A 172 16.91 -21.50 2.45
N SER A 173 17.54 -22.22 3.40
CA SER A 173 18.51 -21.63 4.33
C SER A 173 19.72 -21.06 3.58
N ALA A 174 20.27 -21.84 2.65
CA ALA A 174 21.40 -21.41 1.84
C ALA A 174 21.07 -20.15 1.02
N ILE A 175 19.86 -20.04 0.46
CA ILE A 175 19.42 -18.84 -0.27
C ILE A 175 19.42 -17.61 0.65
N SER A 176 18.83 -17.70 1.84
CA SER A 176 18.80 -16.57 2.77
C SER A 176 20.21 -16.18 3.23
N GLU A 177 21.06 -17.16 3.56
CA GLU A 177 22.42 -16.92 4.04
C GLU A 177 23.32 -16.29 2.96
N ILE A 178 23.25 -16.78 1.72
CA ILE A 178 23.98 -16.20 0.59
C ILE A 178 23.53 -14.77 0.37
N LEU A 179 22.22 -14.50 0.40
CA LEU A 179 21.72 -13.15 0.17
C LEU A 179 22.17 -12.18 1.28
N LEU A 180 22.09 -12.60 2.55
CA LEU A 180 22.48 -11.79 3.70
C LEU A 180 23.99 -11.53 3.76
N SER A 181 24.81 -12.55 3.46
CA SER A 181 26.28 -12.42 3.44
C SER A 181 26.77 -11.52 2.31
N ASN A 182 26.03 -11.43 1.20
CA ASN A 182 26.41 -10.66 0.02
C ASN A 182 25.73 -9.29 -0.11
N LEU A 183 24.99 -8.81 0.90
CA LEU A 183 24.27 -7.52 0.82
C LEU A 183 25.19 -6.34 0.45
N TRP A 184 26.40 -6.31 1.01
CA TRP A 184 27.39 -5.27 0.70
C TRP A 184 27.92 -5.35 -0.74
N GLY A 185 28.07 -6.56 -1.27
CA GLY A 185 28.43 -6.78 -2.67
C GLY A 185 27.34 -6.30 -3.63
N ILE A 186 26.08 -6.64 -3.31
CA ILE A 186 24.90 -6.17 -4.06
C ILE A 186 24.83 -4.64 -4.03
N LEU A 187 25.04 -4.02 -2.87
CA LEU A 187 25.07 -2.55 -2.73
C LEU A 187 26.10 -1.92 -3.67
N ALA A 188 27.34 -2.39 -3.59
CA ALA A 188 28.44 -1.84 -4.38
C ALA A 188 28.14 -1.97 -5.88
N LEU A 189 27.67 -3.13 -6.32
CA LEU A 189 27.31 -3.37 -7.72
C LEU A 189 26.20 -2.42 -8.20
N VAL A 190 25.13 -2.27 -7.43
CA VAL A 190 24.01 -1.38 -7.81
C VAL A 190 24.46 0.08 -7.88
N ILE A 191 25.28 0.53 -6.93
CA ILE A 191 25.82 1.89 -6.92
C ILE A 191 26.72 2.13 -8.15
N ILE A 192 27.65 1.22 -8.43
CA ILE A 192 28.58 1.32 -9.56
C ILE A 192 27.80 1.37 -10.88
N ILE A 193 26.86 0.43 -11.09
CA ILE A 193 26.02 0.39 -12.29
C ILE A 193 25.20 1.67 -12.42
N GLY A 194 24.63 2.16 -11.31
CA GLY A 194 23.85 3.39 -11.27
C GLY A 194 24.67 4.62 -11.69
N TYR A 195 25.89 4.75 -11.18
CA TYR A 195 26.80 5.84 -11.57
C TYR A 195 27.26 5.73 -13.02
N ILE A 196 27.63 4.53 -13.48
CA ILE A 196 28.00 4.28 -14.88
C ILE A 196 26.87 4.70 -15.82
N ARG A 197 25.64 4.29 -15.53
CA ARG A 197 24.44 4.68 -16.31
C ARG A 197 24.25 6.19 -16.32
N ASN A 198 24.38 6.85 -15.17
CA ASN A 198 24.20 8.30 -15.07
C ASN A 198 25.30 9.07 -15.82
N PHE A 199 26.54 8.57 -15.79
CA PHE A 199 27.66 9.11 -16.56
C PHE A 199 27.39 9.03 -18.07
N PHE A 200 27.05 7.84 -18.59
CA PHE A 200 26.78 7.65 -20.01
C PHE A 200 25.60 8.50 -20.51
N ARG A 201 24.51 8.59 -19.76
CA ARG A 201 23.35 9.43 -20.12
C ARG A 201 23.71 10.90 -20.29
N ARG A 202 24.72 11.39 -19.57
CA ARG A 202 25.10 12.81 -19.56
C ARG A 202 26.24 13.14 -20.52
N PHE A 203 27.18 12.22 -20.72
CA PHE A 203 28.39 12.44 -21.52
C PHE A 203 28.33 11.84 -22.94
N LEU A 204 27.44 10.89 -23.21
CA LEU A 204 27.14 10.49 -24.59
C LEU A 204 25.88 11.22 -25.06
N PRO A 205 26.00 12.40 -25.70
CA PRO A 205 24.86 12.98 -26.40
C PRO A 205 24.42 11.96 -27.44
N ALA A 206 23.19 11.45 -27.30
CA ALA A 206 22.57 10.62 -28.32
C ALA A 206 22.71 11.35 -29.66
N ARG A 207 23.32 10.69 -30.66
CA ARG A 207 23.47 11.18 -32.05
C ARG A 207 22.13 11.37 -32.76
N LYS A 208 21.13 12.00 -32.13
CA LYS A 208 19.81 12.26 -32.71
C LYS A 208 19.79 13.48 -33.62
N ASN A 209 20.88 14.27 -33.69
CA ASN A 209 20.93 15.47 -34.53
C ASN A 209 21.68 15.30 -35.86
N GLN A 210 22.39 14.20 -36.12
CA GLN A 210 23.08 14.02 -37.41
C GLN A 210 22.12 13.69 -38.58
N ARG A 211 21.04 12.94 -38.35
CA ARG A 211 20.06 12.62 -39.42
C ARG A 211 19.18 13.80 -39.87
N ARG A 212 19.07 14.87 -39.08
CA ARG A 212 18.32 16.08 -39.50
C ARG A 212 19.14 17.01 -40.41
N ALA A 213 20.45 16.85 -40.46
CA ALA A 213 21.31 17.57 -41.39
C ALA A 213 21.36 16.88 -42.76
N GLU A 214 21.34 15.55 -42.80
CA GLU A 214 21.34 14.78 -44.06
C GLU A 214 20.00 14.79 -44.80
N LEU A 215 18.87 15.00 -44.12
CA LEU A 215 17.54 15.14 -44.75
C LEU A 215 17.23 16.56 -45.25
N LYS A 216 18.19 17.49 -45.12
CA LYS A 216 18.10 18.87 -45.61
C LYS A 216 19.10 19.19 -46.72
N GLN A 217 19.85 18.20 -47.20
CA GLN A 217 20.62 18.24 -48.45
C GLN A 217 19.90 17.39 -49.49
#